data_AF-A0A7S1DFP9-F1
#
_entry.id   AF-A0A7S1DFP9-F1
#
_cell.length_a   1.000
_cell.length_b   1.000
_cell.length_c   1.000
_cell.angle_alpha   90.00
_cell.angle_beta   90.00
_cell.angle_gamma   90.00
#
_symmetry.space_group_name_H-M   'P 1'
#
loop_
_entity.id
_entity.type
_entity.pdbx_description
1 polymer ?
#
loop_
_entity_poly.entity_id
_entity_poly.type
_entity_poly.pdbx_seq_one_letter_code
_entity_poly.pdbx_strand_id
1 'polypeptide(L)'
;GCFASQAKQSSQFLSVDLERGEVFCAACNDYVYDAGLDEVRVSVTSPLEQAASVHIGKNFAEDDALGKRPGDGGDEGAKRRAMWDVSRHCIPQRREWMPTADDVAQIQEHAQEPDSGGAVAGLRGLHNVGNTCFLNCVLQGLVHNPGLRDYFLGDYHNRHRCQQKREAGGKQDTVCMGCEMDRVTNGFFQPQRQACTPHQFLYGMWKSSQHLAGYEQQDAHECFISVLTALQQSCREGDGGEHSSLVQDLFSGCLRSAVTCLKCYKPSVTLDPFVDISLDLKKHAPPAEDPP
;
A
#
# COMPACT_ATOMS: atom_id res chain seq x y z
N GLY A 1 8.76 -0.10 33.73
CA GLY A 1 8.62 -0.11 35.21
C GLY A 1 8.95 -1.46 35.82
N CYS A 2 8.16 -2.51 35.55
CA CYS A 2 8.31 -3.82 36.19
C CYS A 2 9.56 -4.64 35.77
N PHE A 3 10.04 -4.51 34.53
CA PHE A 3 11.14 -5.35 34.03
C PHE A 3 12.51 -5.04 34.67
N ALA A 4 12.81 -3.77 34.93
CA ALA A 4 14.06 -3.35 35.56
C ALA A 4 14.19 -3.83 37.02
N SER A 5 13.07 -3.96 37.74
CA SER A 5 13.06 -4.53 39.09
C SER A 5 13.25 -6.04 39.11
N GLN A 6 12.73 -6.76 38.10
CA GLN A 6 12.85 -8.21 37.99
C GLN A 6 14.25 -8.65 37.54
N ALA A 7 14.88 -7.90 36.61
CA ALA A 7 16.24 -8.16 36.14
C ALA A 7 17.29 -8.13 37.27
N LYS A 8 17.11 -7.26 38.27
CA LYS A 8 18.00 -7.18 39.44
C LYS A 8 17.84 -8.36 40.42
N GLN A 9 16.70 -9.07 40.39
CA GLN A 9 16.42 -10.20 41.28
C GLN A 9 16.74 -11.56 40.66
N SER A 10 16.58 -11.72 39.34
CA SER A 10 16.71 -13.03 38.67
C SER A 10 17.99 -13.21 37.85
N SER A 11 18.88 -12.22 37.79
CA SER A 11 20.07 -12.22 36.91
C SER A 11 19.73 -12.42 35.42
N GLN A 12 18.48 -12.17 35.03
CA GLN A 12 18.03 -12.19 33.64
C GLN A 12 17.94 -10.75 33.13
N PHE A 13 18.90 -10.36 32.30
CA PHE A 13 19.02 -8.99 31.81
C PHE A 13 18.37 -8.76 30.44
N LEU A 14 17.96 -9.85 29.75
CA LEU A 14 17.29 -9.78 28.46
C LEU A 14 15.80 -10.03 28.63
N SER A 15 14.98 -9.19 28.00
CA SER A 15 13.52 -9.32 27.92
C SER A 15 13.06 -9.04 26.50
N VAL A 16 12.01 -9.71 26.03
CA VAL A 16 11.44 -9.49 24.70
C VAL A 16 10.16 -8.68 24.83
N ASP A 17 10.04 -7.59 24.07
CA ASP A 17 8.78 -6.86 23.91
C ASP A 17 7.79 -7.75 23.14
N LEU A 18 6.66 -8.09 23.75
CA LEU A 18 5.67 -8.98 23.12
C LEU A 18 4.83 -8.28 22.03
N GLU A 19 4.84 -6.96 21.97
CA GLU A 19 4.11 -6.18 20.96
C GLU A 19 4.98 -5.95 19.71
N ARG A 20 6.29 -5.75 19.89
CA ARG A 20 7.24 -5.45 18.79
C ARG A 20 8.20 -6.59 18.46
N GLY A 21 8.33 -7.57 19.36
CA GLY A 21 9.32 -8.64 19.29
C GLY A 21 10.76 -8.19 19.59
N GLU A 22 10.99 -6.92 19.92
CA GLU A 22 12.34 -6.37 20.12
C GLU A 22 12.95 -6.86 21.44
N VAL A 23 14.24 -7.23 21.43
CA VAL A 23 14.95 -7.64 22.64
C VAL A 23 15.49 -6.41 23.36
N PHE A 24 15.09 -6.23 24.61
CA PHE A 24 15.57 -5.16 25.49
C PHE A 24 16.56 -5.71 26.51
N CYS A 25 17.73 -5.09 26.62
CA CYS A 25 18.71 -5.37 27.67
C CYS A 25 18.56 -4.37 28.81
N ALA A 26 18.09 -4.84 29.96
CA ALA A 26 17.94 -4.03 31.17
C ALA A 26 19.28 -3.61 31.80
N ALA A 27 20.39 -4.28 31.48
CA ALA A 27 21.72 -3.87 31.94
C ALA A 27 22.28 -2.69 31.14
N CYS A 28 22.11 -2.72 29.81
CA CYS A 28 22.51 -1.63 28.92
C CYS A 28 21.47 -0.49 28.87
N ASN A 29 20.24 -0.77 29.33
CA ASN A 29 19.07 0.09 29.18
C ASN A 29 18.84 0.48 27.72
N ASP A 30 19.02 -0.48 26.81
CA ASP A 30 18.94 -0.31 25.37
C ASP A 30 18.40 -1.57 24.69
N TYR A 31 17.92 -1.42 23.46
CA TYR A 31 17.50 -2.54 22.62
C TYR A 31 18.72 -3.23 22.01
N VAL A 32 18.69 -4.56 22.01
CA VAL A 32 19.73 -5.42 21.44
C VAL A 32 19.29 -5.79 20.03
N TYR A 33 20.04 -5.31 19.05
CA TYR A 33 19.91 -5.70 17.65
C TYR A 33 21.00 -6.73 17.34
N ASP A 34 20.67 -8.01 17.50
CA ASP A 34 21.57 -9.13 17.21
C ASP A 34 20.87 -10.10 16.26
N ALA A 35 21.56 -10.47 15.18
CA ALA A 35 21.00 -11.32 14.13
C ALA A 35 20.61 -12.72 14.64
N GLY A 36 21.32 -13.27 15.62
CA GLY A 36 20.98 -14.56 16.22
C GLY A 36 19.76 -14.48 17.14
N LEU A 37 19.53 -13.34 17.79
CA LEU A 37 18.31 -13.10 18.58
C LEU A 37 17.09 -12.81 17.70
N ASP A 38 17.29 -12.24 16.51
CA ASP A 38 16.25 -12.09 15.49
C ASP A 38 15.76 -13.45 14.95
N GLU A 39 16.65 -14.43 14.78
CA GLU A 39 16.24 -15.80 14.40
C GLU A 39 15.34 -16.44 15.47
N VAL A 40 15.69 -16.25 16.75
CA VAL A 40 14.87 -16.72 17.88
C VAL A 40 13.53 -15.99 17.91
N ARG A 41 13.50 -14.67 17.64
CA ARG A 41 12.28 -13.87 17.53
C ARG A 41 11.32 -14.48 16.51
N VAL A 42 11.79 -14.72 15.28
CA VAL A 42 11.00 -15.32 14.19
C VAL A 42 10.42 -16.69 14.60
N SER A 43 11.21 -17.52 15.29
CA SER A 43 10.76 -18.84 15.73
C SER A 43 9.62 -18.81 16.77
N VAL A 44 9.54 -17.73 17.57
CA VAL A 44 8.56 -17.57 18.65
C VAL A 44 7.32 -16.78 18.21
N THR A 45 7.45 -15.83 17.28
CA THR A 45 6.33 -14.99 16.79
C THR A 45 5.53 -15.65 15.67
N SER A 46 6.17 -16.47 14.84
CA SER A 46 5.53 -17.21 13.72
C SER A 46 4.23 -17.96 14.12
N PRO A 47 4.20 -18.71 15.25
CA PRO A 47 2.99 -19.41 15.68
C PRO A 47 1.86 -18.48 16.16
N LEU A 48 2.20 -17.32 16.74
CA LEU A 48 1.24 -16.34 17.26
C LEU A 48 0.57 -15.54 16.13
N GLU A 49 1.33 -15.18 15.09
CA GLU A 49 0.80 -14.49 13.91
C GLU A 49 -0.08 -15.40 13.04
N GLN A 50 0.25 -16.69 12.96
CA GLN A 50 -0.62 -17.69 12.31
C GLN A 50 -1.94 -17.88 13.07
N ALA A 51 -1.92 -17.91 14.40
CA ALA A 51 -3.15 -18.01 15.20
C ALA A 51 -4.06 -16.78 15.05
N ALA A 52 -3.49 -15.58 14.94
CA ALA A 52 -4.23 -14.35 14.68
C ALA A 52 -4.85 -14.30 13.26
N SER A 53 -4.18 -14.89 12.26
CA SER A 53 -4.70 -14.96 10.89
C SER A 53 -5.87 -15.96 10.73
N VAL A 54 -5.94 -17.01 11.55
CA VAL A 54 -6.95 -18.06 11.42
C VAL A 54 -8.35 -17.62 11.91
N HIS A 55 -8.47 -16.54 12.70
CA HIS A 55 -9.76 -16.07 13.22
C HIS A 55 -10.44 -14.95 12.40
N ILE A 56 -9.88 -14.58 11.24
CA ILE A 56 -10.46 -13.57 10.32
C ILE A 56 -10.95 -14.22 9.01
N GLY A 57 -11.08 -15.55 8.99
CA GLY A 57 -11.54 -16.31 7.83
C GLY A 57 -12.75 -17.16 8.16
N LYS A 58 -13.95 -16.57 8.07
CA LYS A 58 -15.28 -17.18 7.84
C LYS A 58 -16.35 -16.21 8.36
N ASN A 59 -16.86 -15.32 7.51
CA ASN A 59 -18.20 -14.72 7.61
C ASN A 59 -18.59 -13.96 6.32
N PHE A 60 -18.19 -14.48 5.15
CA PHE A 60 -18.87 -14.18 3.89
C PHE A 60 -19.45 -15.49 3.37
N ALA A 61 -20.41 -16.02 4.11
CA ALA A 61 -21.36 -17.01 3.61
C ALA A 61 -22.74 -16.46 3.95
N GLU A 62 -23.47 -16.10 2.89
CA GLU A 62 -24.93 -16.09 2.76
C GLU A 62 -25.74 -15.87 4.05
N ASP A 63 -26.18 -14.63 4.27
CA ASP A 63 -27.41 -14.36 5.04
C ASP A 63 -28.50 -13.89 4.09
N ASP A 64 -28.93 -14.80 3.22
CA ASP A 64 -30.26 -14.80 2.64
C ASP A 64 -31.24 -15.27 3.73
N ALA A 65 -31.72 -14.34 4.56
CA ALA A 65 -32.78 -14.62 5.52
C ALA A 65 -33.84 -13.51 5.52
N LEU A 66 -34.88 -13.72 4.71
CA LEU A 66 -36.17 -13.07 4.85
C LEU A 66 -36.71 -13.26 6.28
N GLY A 67 -37.00 -12.14 6.95
CA GLY A 67 -38.18 -11.97 7.79
C GLY A 67 -38.14 -12.49 9.24
N LYS A 68 -38.07 -11.54 10.20
CA LYS A 68 -38.95 -11.50 11.39
C LYS A 68 -38.82 -10.15 12.11
N ARG A 69 -39.96 -9.55 12.46
CA ARG A 69 -40.08 -8.52 13.51
C ARG A 69 -40.08 -9.20 14.88
N PRO A 70 -39.56 -8.54 15.92
CA PRO A 70 -40.42 -7.89 16.94
C PRO A 70 -39.90 -6.47 17.24
N GLY A 71 -40.68 -5.46 17.64
CA GLY A 71 -41.65 -5.45 18.72
C GLY A 71 -41.03 -4.82 19.97
N ASP A 72 -41.10 -3.48 20.03
CA ASP A 72 -41.13 -2.55 21.18
C ASP A 72 -40.16 -2.68 22.39
N GLY A 73 -39.63 -1.51 22.80
CA GLY A 73 -39.15 -1.23 24.16
C GLY A 73 -37.66 -1.47 24.47
N GLY A 74 -36.94 -0.39 24.82
CA GLY A 74 -35.72 -0.49 25.63
C GLY A 74 -34.54 0.37 25.16
N ASP A 75 -34.46 1.57 25.71
CA ASP A 75 -33.27 2.42 25.78
C ASP A 75 -32.09 1.64 26.39
N GLU A 76 -30.99 1.46 25.64
CA GLU A 76 -29.62 1.52 26.16
C GLU A 76 -28.64 1.84 25.01
N GLY A 77 -27.93 2.96 25.18
CA GLY A 77 -27.00 3.52 24.22
C GLY A 77 -25.78 2.65 23.95
N ALA A 78 -25.84 1.82 22.91
CA ALA A 78 -24.65 1.28 22.27
C ALA A 78 -24.14 2.30 21.24
N LYS A 79 -23.15 3.12 21.66
CA LYS A 79 -22.30 3.91 20.76
C LYS A 79 -21.62 2.97 19.76
N ARG A 80 -22.26 2.72 18.62
CA ARG A 80 -21.62 2.07 17.47
C ARG A 80 -20.65 3.08 16.87
N ARG A 81 -19.41 3.08 17.37
CA ARG A 81 -18.26 3.56 16.60
C ARG A 81 -18.29 2.75 15.32
N ALA A 82 -18.53 3.40 14.18
CA ALA A 82 -18.29 2.80 12.88
C ALA A 82 -16.79 2.46 12.83
N MET A 83 -16.46 1.22 13.18
CA MET A 83 -15.15 0.65 13.00
C MET A 83 -15.07 0.38 11.51
N TRP A 84 -14.27 1.18 10.81
CA TRP A 84 -13.92 0.93 9.42
C TRP A 84 -13.16 -0.39 9.39
N ASP A 85 -13.85 -1.49 9.15
CA ASP A 85 -13.24 -2.79 8.92
C ASP A 85 -12.59 -2.76 7.54
N VAL A 86 -11.34 -2.29 7.50
CA VAL A 86 -10.47 -2.49 6.35
C VAL A 86 -10.15 -3.98 6.34
N SER A 87 -10.77 -4.71 5.41
CA SER A 87 -10.46 -6.12 5.18
C SER A 87 -8.95 -6.25 4.93
N ARG A 88 -8.19 -6.72 5.93
CA ARG A 88 -6.72 -6.92 5.83
C ARG A 88 -6.33 -8.04 4.86
N HIS A 89 -7.30 -8.59 4.13
CA HIS A 89 -7.12 -9.70 3.18
C HIS A 89 -6.39 -9.30 1.89
N CYS A 90 -6.20 -8.01 1.61
CA CYS A 90 -5.76 -7.54 0.28
C CYS A 90 -4.29 -7.12 0.20
N ILE A 91 -3.52 -7.23 1.29
CA ILE A 91 -2.05 -7.13 1.18
C ILE A 91 -1.57 -8.57 0.98
N PRO A 92 -0.92 -8.92 -0.15
CA PRO A 92 -0.37 -10.26 -0.30
C PRO A 92 0.48 -10.55 0.93
N GLN A 93 0.14 -11.61 1.66
CA GLN A 93 0.99 -12.10 2.75
C GLN A 93 2.37 -12.25 2.14
N ARG A 94 3.33 -11.39 2.55
CA ARG A 94 4.72 -11.59 2.19
C ARG A 94 5.05 -12.98 2.67
N ARG A 95 5.21 -13.92 1.74
CA ARG A 95 5.91 -15.15 2.07
C ARG A 95 7.30 -14.69 2.48
N GLU A 96 7.59 -14.88 3.75
CA GLU A 96 8.89 -14.57 4.32
C GLU A 96 9.92 -15.37 3.53
N TRP A 97 10.70 -14.66 2.70
CA TRP A 97 11.72 -15.28 1.88
C TRP A 97 12.95 -15.50 2.77
N MET A 98 13.26 -16.77 3.01
CA MET A 98 14.48 -17.14 3.72
C MET A 98 15.58 -17.42 2.69
N PRO A 99 16.65 -16.59 2.62
CA PRO A 99 17.75 -16.82 1.69
C PRO A 99 18.46 -18.14 2.01
N THR A 100 18.85 -18.88 0.96
CA THR A 100 19.79 -19.99 1.11
C THR A 100 21.20 -19.45 1.39
N ALA A 101 22.13 -20.30 1.84
CA ALA A 101 23.51 -19.89 2.07
C ALA A 101 24.17 -19.30 0.81
N ASP A 102 23.81 -19.82 -0.37
CA ASP A 102 24.28 -19.30 -1.66
C ASP A 102 23.66 -17.93 -1.95
N ASP A 103 22.36 -17.73 -1.65
CA ASP A 103 21.70 -16.43 -1.79
C ASP A 103 22.31 -15.38 -0.86
N VAL A 104 22.64 -15.75 0.39
CA VAL A 104 23.34 -14.86 1.33
C VAL A 104 24.70 -14.45 0.78
N ALA A 105 25.48 -15.40 0.25
CA ALA A 105 26.79 -15.11 -0.33
C ALA A 105 26.66 -14.17 -1.54
N GLN A 106 25.69 -14.41 -2.42
CA GLN A 106 25.41 -13.55 -3.58
C GLN A 106 24.92 -12.16 -3.17
N ILE A 107 24.08 -12.06 -2.14
CA ILE A 107 23.66 -10.76 -1.59
C ILE A 107 24.85 -10.03 -1.01
N GLN A 108 25.71 -10.68 -0.21
CA GLN A 108 26.89 -10.03 0.36
C GLN A 108 27.88 -9.56 -0.72
N GLU A 109 28.02 -10.31 -1.82
CA GLU A 109 28.91 -9.96 -2.93
C GLU A 109 28.39 -8.80 -3.78
N HIS A 110 27.06 -8.70 -3.95
CA HIS A 110 26.45 -7.77 -4.90
C HIS A 110 25.63 -6.65 -4.27
N ALA A 111 25.31 -6.72 -2.98
CA ALA A 111 24.60 -5.67 -2.29
C ALA A 111 25.50 -4.44 -2.16
N GLN A 112 24.94 -3.30 -2.54
CA GLN A 112 25.55 -2.02 -2.21
C GLN A 112 25.19 -1.68 -0.78
N GLU A 113 26.19 -1.50 0.08
CA GLU A 113 25.94 -0.96 1.41
C GLU A 113 25.26 0.41 1.29
N PRO A 114 24.24 0.70 2.12
CA PRO A 114 23.66 2.02 2.17
C PRO A 114 24.76 3.02 2.56
N ASP A 115 24.84 4.11 1.79
CA ASP A 115 25.80 5.19 2.01
C ASP A 115 25.88 5.56 3.50
N SER A 116 27.08 5.51 4.08
CA SER A 116 27.36 5.50 5.53
C SER A 116 26.94 6.78 6.28
N GLY A 117 26.19 7.67 5.62
CA GLY A 117 25.73 8.96 6.12
C GLY A 117 24.30 8.99 6.70
N GLY A 118 23.75 7.86 7.15
CA GLY A 118 22.46 7.82 7.87
C GLY A 118 21.27 8.38 7.09
N ALA A 119 21.39 8.43 5.76
CA ALA A 119 20.53 9.26 4.94
C ALA A 119 19.44 8.42 4.27
N VAL A 120 18.18 8.71 4.60
CA VAL A 120 16.98 7.97 4.17
C VAL A 120 16.97 7.70 2.65
N ALA A 121 16.81 6.42 2.27
CA ALA A 121 16.69 5.98 0.88
C ALA A 121 15.36 6.40 0.26
N GLY A 122 15.33 6.57 -1.07
CA GLY A 122 14.11 6.99 -1.79
C GLY A 122 13.91 8.50 -1.88
N LEU A 123 14.65 9.32 -1.13
CA LEU A 123 14.51 10.78 -1.19
C LEU A 123 15.19 11.37 -2.43
N ARG A 124 14.42 11.50 -3.52
CA ARG A 124 14.89 12.01 -4.81
C ARG A 124 13.93 13.04 -5.39
N GLY A 125 14.46 14.15 -5.89
CA GLY A 125 13.66 15.17 -6.57
C GLY A 125 13.30 14.80 -8.02
N LEU A 126 12.24 15.41 -8.55
CA LEU A 126 11.88 15.33 -9.97
C LEU A 126 12.02 16.71 -10.61
N HIS A 127 12.71 16.80 -11.74
CA HIS A 127 12.77 18.05 -12.49
C HIS A 127 11.41 18.37 -13.10
N ASN A 128 10.99 19.63 -12.99
CA ASN A 128 9.81 20.11 -13.68
C ASN A 128 10.20 20.51 -15.12
N VAL A 129 9.74 19.76 -16.12
CA VAL A 129 10.09 19.98 -17.55
C VAL A 129 9.07 20.91 -18.23
N GLY A 130 8.47 21.82 -17.47
CA GLY A 130 7.38 22.69 -17.91
C GLY A 130 6.26 22.73 -16.88
N ASN A 131 5.08 22.22 -17.26
CA ASN A 131 3.89 22.15 -16.40
C ASN A 131 3.68 20.76 -15.81
N THR A 132 4.76 20.01 -15.55
CA THR A 132 4.70 18.61 -15.08
C THR A 132 4.57 18.45 -13.56
N CYS A 133 4.26 19.52 -12.82
CA CYS A 133 4.15 19.48 -11.36
C CYS A 133 3.05 18.52 -10.88
N PHE A 134 1.94 18.41 -11.62
CA PHE A 134 0.86 17.46 -11.34
C PHE A 134 1.34 16.00 -11.42
N LEU A 135 2.20 15.68 -12.39
CA LEU A 135 2.77 14.33 -12.50
C LEU A 135 3.80 14.09 -11.39
N ASN A 136 4.63 15.10 -11.10
CA ASN A 136 5.66 14.97 -10.09
C ASN A 136 5.08 14.68 -8.71
N CYS A 137 4.00 15.34 -8.29
CA CYS A 137 3.36 15.05 -7.00
C CYS A 137 2.72 13.66 -6.95
N VAL A 138 2.08 13.23 -8.04
CA VAL A 138 1.50 11.89 -8.17
C VAL A 138 2.59 10.82 -8.09
N LEU A 139 3.68 10.95 -8.85
CA LEU A 139 4.79 10.00 -8.85
C LEU A 139 5.46 9.87 -7.48
N GLN A 140 5.68 10.99 -6.79
CA GLN A 140 6.24 10.97 -5.43
C GLN A 140 5.33 10.19 -4.47
N GLY A 141 4.01 10.39 -4.57
CA GLY A 141 3.03 9.63 -3.78
C GLY A 141 3.02 8.14 -4.10
N LEU A 142 3.09 7.77 -5.37
CA LEU A 142 3.07 6.38 -5.82
C LEU A 142 4.35 5.61 -5.44
N VAL A 143 5.53 6.21 -5.64
CA VAL A 143 6.84 5.58 -5.33
C VAL A 143 7.03 5.37 -3.83
N HIS A 144 6.40 6.20 -3.00
CA HIS A 144 6.48 6.10 -1.54
C HIS A 144 5.30 5.35 -0.91
N ASN A 145 4.34 4.90 -1.71
CA ASN A 145 3.35 3.94 -1.24
C ASN A 145 4.03 2.58 -1.01
N PRO A 146 4.00 2.02 0.21
CA PRO A 146 4.72 0.79 0.53
C PRO A 146 4.26 -0.41 -0.32
N GLY A 147 2.97 -0.50 -0.65
CA GLY A 147 2.44 -1.58 -1.48
C GLY A 147 3.02 -1.57 -2.89
N LEU A 148 3.01 -0.39 -3.54
CA LEU A 148 3.60 -0.25 -4.88
C LEU A 148 5.13 -0.36 -4.85
N ARG A 149 5.77 0.32 -3.90
CA ARG A 149 7.23 0.30 -3.71
C ARG A 149 7.73 -1.13 -3.62
N ASP A 150 7.13 -1.92 -2.73
CA ASP A 150 7.62 -3.25 -2.43
C ASP A 150 7.26 -4.25 -3.54
N TYR A 151 6.18 -4.00 -4.29
CA TYR A 151 5.88 -4.74 -5.51
C TYR A 151 6.95 -4.53 -6.60
N PHE A 152 7.33 -3.29 -6.89
CA PHE A 152 8.33 -3.01 -7.93
C PHE A 152 9.76 -3.35 -7.50
N LEU A 153 10.12 -3.08 -6.24
CA LEU A 153 11.44 -3.49 -5.71
C LEU A 153 11.56 -5.00 -5.53
N GLY A 154 10.44 -5.71 -5.29
CA GLY A 154 10.38 -7.16 -5.22
C GLY A 154 10.40 -7.88 -6.57
N ASP A 155 10.63 -7.15 -7.67
CA ASP A 155 10.71 -7.70 -9.04
C ASP A 155 9.43 -8.41 -9.53
N TYR A 156 8.27 -8.12 -8.92
CA TYR A 156 6.98 -8.68 -9.34
C TYR A 156 6.53 -8.18 -10.73
N HIS A 157 7.07 -7.04 -11.19
CA HIS A 157 7.00 -6.61 -12.59
C HIS A 157 8.40 -6.43 -13.18
N ASN A 158 9.05 -7.54 -13.50
CA ASN A 158 10.38 -7.50 -14.10
C ASN A 158 10.32 -6.92 -15.54
N ARG A 159 10.86 -5.70 -15.72
CA ARG A 159 10.90 -5.00 -17.02
C ARG A 159 11.64 -5.75 -18.14
N HIS A 160 12.55 -6.66 -17.80
CA HIS A 160 13.31 -7.48 -18.76
C HIS A 160 12.55 -8.74 -19.17
N ARG A 161 11.59 -9.19 -18.34
CA ARG A 161 10.72 -10.37 -18.61
C ARG A 161 9.28 -9.99 -18.99
N CYS A 162 8.95 -8.71 -19.00
CA CYS A 162 7.63 -8.19 -19.32
C CYS A 162 7.09 -8.71 -20.67
N GLN A 163 5.94 -9.39 -20.62
CA GLN A 163 5.31 -10.00 -21.79
C GLN A 163 4.91 -8.98 -22.85
N GLN A 164 4.39 -7.80 -22.45
CA GLN A 164 4.00 -6.73 -23.39
C GLN A 164 5.17 -6.28 -24.28
N LYS A 165 6.39 -6.20 -23.73
CA LYS A 165 7.60 -5.88 -24.53
C LYS A 165 8.02 -7.03 -25.45
N ARG A 166 7.83 -8.28 -25.02
CA ARG A 166 8.16 -9.48 -25.82
C ARG A 166 7.21 -9.66 -26.99
N GLU A 167 5.91 -9.54 -26.76
CA GLU A 167 4.85 -9.68 -27.77
C GLU A 167 4.90 -8.57 -28.82
N ALA A 168 5.30 -7.36 -28.42
CA ALA A 168 5.44 -6.24 -29.35
C ALA A 168 6.64 -6.36 -30.31
N GLY A 169 7.43 -7.43 -30.23
CA GLY A 169 8.48 -7.74 -31.20
C GLY A 169 9.57 -6.67 -31.33
N GLY A 170 9.84 -5.91 -30.26
CA GLY A 170 10.86 -4.85 -30.26
C GLY A 170 10.45 -3.55 -30.96
N LYS A 171 9.16 -3.34 -31.27
CA LYS A 171 8.70 -2.02 -31.71
C LYS A 171 8.92 -0.99 -30.61
N GLN A 172 9.70 0.06 -30.91
CA GLN A 172 10.06 1.11 -29.95
C GLN A 172 8.85 1.90 -29.44
N ASP A 173 7.72 1.85 -30.15
CA ASP A 173 6.52 2.60 -29.81
C ASP A 173 5.73 1.96 -28.65
N THR A 174 5.99 0.71 -28.29
CA THR A 174 5.27 0.02 -27.21
C THR A 174 5.87 0.34 -25.84
N VAL A 175 5.18 1.22 -25.10
CA VAL A 175 5.55 1.60 -23.74
C VAL A 175 4.64 0.85 -22.75
N CYS A 176 5.26 0.12 -21.84
CA CYS A 176 4.56 -0.55 -20.74
C CYS A 176 4.67 0.33 -19.49
N MET A 177 3.54 0.75 -18.91
CA MET A 177 3.55 1.63 -17.74
C MET A 177 4.19 0.96 -16.52
N GLY A 178 3.97 -0.35 -16.35
CA GLY A 178 4.61 -1.14 -15.29
C GLY A 178 6.14 -1.12 -15.39
N CYS A 179 6.70 -1.21 -16.61
CA CYS A 179 8.15 -1.14 -16.81
C CYS A 179 8.72 0.24 -16.47
N GLU A 180 7.98 1.31 -16.76
CA GLU A 180 8.43 2.66 -16.43
C GLU A 180 8.29 2.95 -14.94
N MET A 181 7.24 2.43 -14.29
CA MET A 181 7.09 2.52 -12.83
C MET A 181 8.19 1.73 -12.10
N ASP A 182 8.54 0.54 -12.60
CA ASP A 182 9.69 -0.24 -12.13
C ASP A 182 11.00 0.55 -12.25
N ARG A 183 11.25 1.18 -13.40
CA ARG A 183 12.44 2.03 -13.62
C ARG A 183 12.49 3.23 -12.68
N VAL A 184 11.38 3.93 -12.52
CA VAL A 184 11.29 5.10 -11.63
C VAL A 184 11.52 4.67 -10.19
N THR A 185 10.85 3.62 -9.73
CA THR A 185 11.00 3.11 -8.35
C THR A 185 12.45 2.70 -8.09
N ASN A 186 13.04 1.84 -8.92
CA ASN A 186 14.44 1.46 -8.80
C ASN A 186 15.37 2.69 -8.82
N GLY A 187 15.11 3.68 -9.68
CA GLY A 187 15.89 4.91 -9.74
C GLY A 187 15.81 5.77 -8.48
N PHE A 188 14.68 5.78 -7.76
CA PHE A 188 14.53 6.52 -6.51
C PHE A 188 15.31 5.90 -5.35
N PHE A 189 15.37 4.57 -5.31
CA PHE A 189 16.03 3.83 -4.23
C PHE A 189 17.51 3.52 -4.53
N GLN A 190 18.05 4.01 -5.64
CA GLN A 190 19.49 4.02 -5.88
C GLN A 190 20.21 5.06 -5.00
N PRO A 191 21.53 4.90 -4.74
CA PRO A 191 22.31 5.88 -3.97
C PRO A 191 22.33 7.31 -4.56
N GLN A 192 21.94 7.46 -5.83
CA GLN A 192 21.96 8.74 -6.52
C GLN A 192 20.79 9.65 -6.12
N ARG A 193 21.13 10.79 -5.50
CA ARG A 193 20.15 11.78 -5.01
C ARG A 193 19.82 12.90 -5.99
N GLN A 194 20.53 12.98 -7.11
CA GLN A 194 20.32 14.03 -8.11
C GLN A 194 18.90 13.92 -8.67
N ALA A 195 18.22 15.05 -8.80
CA ALA A 195 16.89 15.08 -9.37
C ALA A 195 16.87 14.44 -10.77
N CYS A 196 15.84 13.63 -11.03
CA CYS A 196 15.70 12.93 -12.30
C CYS A 196 14.50 13.45 -13.08
N THR A 197 14.49 13.11 -14.37
CA THR A 197 13.39 13.44 -15.25
C THR A 197 12.79 12.17 -15.82
N PRO A 198 11.54 11.81 -15.49
CA PRO A 198 10.93 10.56 -15.90
C PRO A 198 10.32 10.68 -17.31
N HIS A 199 11.14 11.02 -18.32
CA HIS A 199 10.68 11.31 -19.69
C HIS A 199 9.90 10.14 -20.32
N GLN A 200 10.37 8.90 -20.11
CA GLN A 200 9.72 7.71 -20.65
C GLN A 200 8.38 7.41 -19.96
N PHE A 201 8.29 7.69 -18.66
CA PHE A 201 7.03 7.59 -17.92
C PHE A 201 6.01 8.63 -18.42
N LEU A 202 6.44 9.89 -18.57
CA LEU A 202 5.60 10.97 -19.10
C LEU A 202 5.08 10.62 -20.50
N TYR A 203 5.95 10.13 -21.38
CA TYR A 203 5.56 9.68 -22.72
C TYR A 203 4.58 8.50 -22.68
N GLY A 204 4.81 7.52 -21.81
CA GLY A 204 3.88 6.41 -21.57
C GLY A 204 2.51 6.91 -21.11
N MET A 205 2.48 7.90 -20.22
CA MET A 205 1.24 8.47 -19.68
C MET A 205 0.44 9.17 -20.78
N TRP A 206 1.11 10.00 -21.60
CA TRP A 206 0.48 10.65 -22.75
C TRP A 206 -0.08 9.67 -23.78
N LYS A 207 0.57 8.50 -23.93
CA LYS A 207 0.08 7.45 -24.80
C LYS A 207 -1.16 6.76 -24.24
N SER A 208 -1.22 6.54 -22.93
CA SER A 208 -2.39 5.96 -22.25
C SER A 208 -3.57 6.93 -22.20
N SER A 209 -3.33 8.22 -21.95
CA SER A 209 -4.34 9.26 -21.79
C SER A 209 -4.00 10.48 -22.66
N GLN A 210 -4.54 10.51 -23.88
CA GLN A 210 -4.26 11.57 -24.85
C GLN A 210 -4.77 12.96 -24.42
N HIS A 211 -5.79 13.05 -23.57
CA HIS A 211 -6.30 14.33 -23.06
C HIS A 211 -5.32 15.00 -22.09
N LEU A 212 -4.45 14.23 -21.43
CA LEU A 212 -3.36 14.72 -20.58
C LEU A 212 -2.07 14.99 -21.39
N ALA A 213 -2.07 14.71 -22.69
CA ALA A 213 -0.92 14.95 -23.55
C ALA A 213 -0.82 16.43 -23.92
N GLY A 214 0.34 17.03 -23.66
CA GLY A 214 0.59 18.42 -23.96
C GLY A 214 1.44 19.12 -22.90
N TYR A 215 1.53 20.44 -23.03
CA TYR A 215 2.30 21.32 -22.14
C TYR A 215 1.41 22.08 -21.14
N GLU A 216 0.11 21.77 -21.06
CA GLU A 216 -0.82 22.45 -20.16
C GLU A 216 -0.78 21.85 -18.74
N GLN A 217 -1.16 22.66 -17.76
CA GLN A 217 -1.34 22.19 -16.39
C GLN A 217 -2.60 21.33 -16.31
N GLN A 218 -2.50 20.21 -15.60
CA GLN A 218 -3.59 19.23 -15.48
C GLN A 218 -3.97 19.01 -14.02
N ASP A 219 -5.14 18.42 -13.82
CA ASP A 219 -5.58 17.98 -12.50
C ASP A 219 -4.76 16.77 -12.02
N ALA A 220 -4.26 16.82 -10.79
CA ALA A 220 -3.44 15.77 -10.21
C ALA A 220 -4.23 14.48 -9.96
N HIS A 221 -5.52 14.58 -9.61
CA HIS A 221 -6.41 13.43 -9.44
C HIS A 221 -6.67 12.74 -10.78
N GLU A 222 -6.94 13.49 -11.85
CA GLU A 222 -7.11 12.91 -13.19
C GLU A 222 -5.84 12.18 -13.67
N CYS A 223 -4.67 12.76 -13.39
CA CYS A 223 -3.39 12.12 -13.63
C CYS A 223 -3.20 10.84 -12.80
N PHE A 224 -3.54 10.87 -11.51
CA PHE A 224 -3.46 9.72 -10.61
C PHE A 224 -4.32 8.55 -11.11
N ILE A 225 -5.59 8.80 -11.44
CA ILE A 225 -6.51 7.77 -11.95
C ILE A 225 -6.02 7.22 -13.30
N SER A 226 -5.50 8.10 -14.18
CA SER A 226 -4.92 7.68 -15.46
C SER A 226 -3.72 6.76 -15.28
N VAL A 227 -2.80 7.08 -14.35
CA VAL A 227 -1.64 6.24 -14.05
C VAL A 227 -2.06 4.91 -13.45
N LEU A 228 -2.98 4.90 -12.49
CA LEU A 228 -3.50 3.65 -11.90
C LEU A 228 -4.15 2.75 -12.96
N THR A 229 -4.95 3.32 -13.85
CA THR A 229 -5.59 2.57 -14.94
C THR A 229 -4.54 1.96 -15.88
N ALA A 230 -3.50 2.72 -16.24
CA ALA A 230 -2.41 2.23 -17.09
C ALA A 230 -1.57 1.13 -16.40
N LEU A 231 -1.34 1.26 -15.09
CA LEU A 231 -0.68 0.22 -14.29
C LEU A 231 -1.53 -1.05 -14.19
N GLN A 232 -2.84 -0.90 -13.98
CA GLN A 232 -3.77 -2.02 -13.93
C GLN A 232 -3.83 -2.79 -15.25
N GLN A 233 -3.61 -2.14 -16.39
CA GLN A 233 -3.50 -2.81 -17.69
C GLN A 233 -2.11 -3.44 -17.91
N SER A 234 -1.06 -2.80 -17.39
CA SER A 234 0.34 -3.21 -17.57
C SER A 234 0.76 -4.38 -16.69
N CYS A 235 0.22 -4.47 -15.48
CA CYS A 235 0.57 -5.45 -14.47
C CYS A 235 -0.48 -6.57 -14.35
N ARG A 236 -1.26 -6.83 -15.40
CA ARG A 236 -2.17 -8.00 -15.41
C ARG A 236 -1.34 -9.26 -15.52
N GLU A 237 -1.45 -10.15 -14.54
CA GLU A 237 -0.87 -11.49 -14.63
C GLU A 237 -1.67 -12.33 -15.62
N GLY A 238 -0.96 -13.06 -16.48
CA GLY A 238 -1.55 -13.85 -17.55
C GLY A 238 -2.34 -15.06 -17.03
N ASP A 239 -3.61 -15.11 -17.42
CA ASP A 239 -4.51 -16.26 -17.60
C ASP A 239 -4.44 -17.39 -16.55
N GLY A 240 -5.28 -17.30 -15.50
CA GLY A 240 -5.64 -18.47 -14.69
C GLY A 240 -5.97 -18.20 -13.21
N GLY A 241 -7.11 -17.58 -12.92
CA GLY A 241 -7.66 -17.44 -11.56
C GLY A 241 -8.03 -15.99 -11.22
N GLU A 242 -9.05 -15.81 -10.38
CA GLU A 242 -9.73 -14.55 -10.05
C GLU A 242 -8.86 -13.28 -10.15
N HIS A 243 -9.32 -12.36 -11.01
CA HIS A 243 -8.68 -11.12 -11.39
C HIS A 243 -8.37 -10.20 -10.20
N SER A 244 -7.27 -10.44 -9.50
CA SER A 244 -6.66 -9.43 -8.64
C SER A 244 -5.52 -8.77 -9.37
N SER A 245 -5.68 -7.47 -9.63
CA SER A 245 -4.61 -6.64 -10.15
C SER A 245 -3.96 -5.89 -8.98
N LEU A 246 -2.67 -5.58 -9.08
CA LEU A 246 -1.94 -4.79 -8.08
C LEU A 246 -2.72 -3.56 -7.58
N VAL A 247 -3.38 -2.86 -8.51
CA VAL A 247 -4.16 -1.65 -8.21
C VAL A 247 -5.42 -2.00 -7.44
N GLN A 248 -6.06 -3.12 -7.76
CA GLN A 248 -7.26 -3.59 -7.07
C GLN A 248 -6.95 -4.05 -5.65
N ASP A 249 -5.81 -4.73 -5.45
CA ASP A 249 -5.37 -5.15 -4.12
C ASP A 249 -5.05 -3.96 -3.20
N LEU A 250 -4.45 -2.91 -3.75
CA LEU A 250 -3.94 -1.79 -2.95
C LEU A 250 -4.94 -0.64 -2.78
N PHE A 251 -5.76 -0.37 -3.80
CA PHE A 251 -6.60 0.83 -3.83
C PHE A 251 -8.09 0.53 -3.94
N SER A 252 -8.51 -0.68 -4.31
CA SER A 252 -9.96 -0.94 -4.45
C SER A 252 -10.64 -1.17 -3.10
N GLY A 253 -11.81 -0.55 -2.97
CA GLY A 253 -12.77 -0.78 -1.91
C GLY A 253 -14.17 -0.97 -2.48
N CYS A 254 -15.16 -1.15 -1.60
CA CYS A 254 -16.56 -1.24 -1.97
C CYS A 254 -17.43 -0.33 -1.08
N LEU A 255 -18.22 0.53 -1.71
CA LEU A 255 -19.23 1.36 -1.06
C LEU A 255 -20.54 0.59 -0.99
N ARG A 256 -21.15 0.60 0.19
CA ARG A 256 -22.50 0.05 0.39
C ARG A 256 -23.51 1.19 0.38
N SER A 257 -24.20 1.37 -0.74
CA SER A 257 -25.30 2.33 -0.87
C SER A 257 -26.61 1.67 -0.45
N ALA A 258 -27.29 2.23 0.55
CA ALA A 258 -28.57 1.73 1.03
C ALA A 258 -29.66 2.79 0.88
N VAL A 259 -30.59 2.56 -0.05
CA VAL A 259 -31.73 3.44 -0.29
C VAL A 259 -32.97 2.83 0.34
N THR A 260 -33.59 3.55 1.28
CA THR A 260 -34.82 3.09 1.93
C THR A 260 -36.03 3.74 1.27
N CYS A 261 -36.96 2.92 0.78
CA CYS A 261 -38.20 3.44 0.22
C CYS A 261 -39.06 4.09 1.31
N LEU A 262 -39.44 5.36 1.15
CA LEU A 262 -40.27 6.08 2.13
C LEU A 262 -41.73 5.60 2.19
N LYS A 263 -42.19 4.80 1.22
CA LYS A 263 -43.56 4.24 1.19
C LYS A 263 -43.66 2.87 1.82
N CYS A 264 -42.75 1.95 1.48
CA CYS A 264 -42.80 0.57 1.95
C CYS A 264 -41.73 0.23 3.00
N TYR A 265 -40.85 1.18 3.35
CA TYR A 265 -39.76 1.05 4.31
C TYR A 265 -38.79 -0.11 4.04
N LYS A 266 -38.77 -0.62 2.81
CA LYS A 266 -37.82 -1.65 2.39
C LYS A 266 -36.49 -1.00 2.01
N PRO A 267 -35.36 -1.45 2.59
CA PRO A 267 -34.05 -1.04 2.14
C PRO A 267 -33.68 -1.78 0.84
N SER A 268 -33.13 -1.05 -0.12
CA SER A 268 -32.44 -1.58 -1.29
C SER A 268 -30.96 -1.30 -1.10
N VAL A 269 -30.13 -2.34 -1.13
CA VAL A 269 -28.68 -2.22 -0.92
C VAL A 269 -27.97 -2.53 -2.24
N THR A 270 -27.08 -1.63 -2.65
CA THR A 270 -26.19 -1.78 -3.80
C THR A 270 -24.74 -1.71 -3.31
N LEU A 271 -23.87 -2.53 -3.89
CA LEU A 271 -22.44 -2.57 -3.62
C LEU A 271 -21.69 -2.00 -4.83
N ASP A 272 -21.04 -0.86 -4.65
CA ASP A 272 -20.37 -0.10 -5.70
C ASP A 272 -18.84 -0.11 -5.47
N PRO A 273 -18.04 -0.73 -6.35
CA PRO A 273 -16.58 -0.71 -6.21
C PRO A 273 -16.02 0.69 -6.45
N PHE A 274 -14.98 1.07 -5.72
CA PHE A 274 -14.30 2.36 -5.87
C PHE A 274 -12.78 2.21 -5.74
N VAL A 275 -12.03 3.15 -6.30
CA VAL A 275 -10.56 3.27 -6.16
C VAL A 275 -10.19 4.53 -5.36
N ASP A 276 -11.09 5.52 -5.37
CA ASP A 276 -10.96 6.78 -4.67
C ASP A 276 -12.33 7.21 -4.11
N ILE A 277 -12.31 8.14 -3.14
CA ILE A 277 -13.52 8.72 -2.56
C ILE A 277 -13.41 10.24 -2.67
N SER A 278 -14.24 10.83 -3.52
CA SER A 278 -14.40 12.28 -3.58
C SER A 278 -15.23 12.78 -2.39
N LEU A 279 -14.66 13.72 -1.63
CA LEU A 279 -15.31 14.27 -0.43
C LEU A 279 -15.74 15.71 -0.69
N ASP A 280 -17.02 15.99 -0.43
CA ASP A 280 -17.56 17.34 -0.50
C ASP A 280 -17.04 18.20 0.66
N LEU A 281 -16.34 19.28 0.33
CA LEU A 281 -15.96 20.29 1.30
C LEU A 281 -17.12 21.27 1.50
N LYS A 282 -17.65 21.35 2.72
CA LYS A 282 -18.66 22.37 3.05
C LYS A 282 -18.05 23.75 2.84
N LYS A 283 -18.71 24.59 2.02
CA LYS A 283 -18.33 26.00 1.90
C LYS A 283 -18.50 26.65 3.28
N HIS A 284 -17.42 27.19 3.85
CA HIS A 284 -17.54 28.11 4.97
C HIS A 284 -18.36 29.30 4.49
N ALA A 285 -19.58 29.45 5.01
CA ALA A 285 -20.33 30.69 4.83
C ALA A 285 -19.54 31.82 5.49
N PRO A 286 -19.33 32.96 4.83
CA PRO A 286 -18.78 34.13 5.51
C PRO A 286 -19.70 34.48 6.71
N PRO A 287 -19.15 34.94 7.84
CA PRO A 287 -19.97 35.39 8.95
C PRO A 287 -20.95 36.45 8.43
N ALA A 288 -22.23 36.28 8.77
CA ALA A 288 -23.26 37.26 8.43
C ALA A 288 -22.81 38.62 8.96
N GLU A 289 -22.66 39.60 8.08
CA GLU A 289 -22.57 41.00 8.51
C GLU A 289 -23.88 41.33 9.21
N ASP A 290 -23.80 41.74 10.47
CA ASP A 290 -24.94 42.24 11.21
C ASP A 290 -25.52 43.44 10.45
N PRO A 291 -26.83 43.48 10.16
CA PRO A 291 -27.43 44.64 9.51
C PRO A 291 -27.35 45.87 10.42
N PRO A 292 -27.23 47.08 9.83
CA PRO A 292 -27.01 48.34 10.54
C PRO A 292 -28.18 48.76 11.45
#